data_AF-A0A354X0J4-F1
#
_entry.id   AF-A0A354X0J4-F1
#
_cell.length_a   1.000
_cell.length_b   1.000
_cell.length_c   1.000
_cell.angle_alpha   90.00
_cell.angle_beta   90.00
_cell.angle_gamma   90.00
#
_symmetry.space_group_name_H-M   'P 1'
#
loop_
_entity.id
_entity.type
_entity.pdbx_description
1 polymer ?
#
loop_
_entity_poly.entity_id
_entity_poly.type
_entity_poly.pdbx_seq_one_letter_code
_entity_poly.pdbx_strand_id
1 'polypeptide(L)'
;MNTRFNDETYQLLPLIEIVGMKDFRKFEDEVYEKQSSAQQKALPVLYQFVMGLSVTKEELTAKNAVSKTYSQKTIDLIFCGDKDNMIKGLMSPYCLYANKKAMLYTDVLKMTETEIKNSDLPLETYQTYFGMIHDIFINYDSMDTTVEFEEKCQEFYQKYEGAFLRI
;
A
#
# COMPACT_ATOMS: atom_id res chain seq x y z
N MET A 1 9.34 -1.16 7.98
CA MET A 1 8.93 0.13 7.39
C MET A 1 8.75 0.11 5.87
N ASN A 2 8.37 -1.02 5.23
CA ASN A 2 8.24 -1.10 3.76
C ASN A 2 6.97 -1.85 3.29
N THR A 3 5.85 -1.62 3.97
CA THR A 3 4.54 -2.15 3.56
C THR A 3 3.73 -1.05 2.86
N ARG A 4 2.98 -1.42 1.81
CA ARG A 4 2.16 -0.47 1.05
C ARG A 4 0.87 -0.08 1.78
N PHE A 5 0.43 -0.92 2.71
CA PHE A 5 -0.80 -0.78 3.45
C PHE A 5 -0.54 -0.88 4.95
N ASN A 6 -1.51 -0.47 5.75
CA ASN A 6 -1.43 -0.50 7.20
C ASN A 6 -1.24 -1.94 7.72
N ASP A 7 -0.51 -2.09 8.82
CA ASP A 7 -0.08 -3.40 9.36
C ASP A 7 -1.24 -4.35 9.67
N GLU A 8 -2.38 -3.81 10.11
CA GLU A 8 -3.58 -4.60 10.39
C GLU A 8 -4.09 -5.34 9.14
N THR A 9 -3.85 -4.82 7.94
CA THR A 9 -4.26 -5.48 6.69
C THR A 9 -3.44 -6.73 6.36
N TYR A 10 -2.35 -6.99 7.08
CA TYR A 10 -1.54 -8.21 6.96
C TYR A 10 -1.88 -9.26 8.02
N GLN A 11 -2.76 -8.93 8.97
CA GLN A 11 -3.20 -9.87 9.99
C GLN A 11 -4.33 -10.73 9.42
N LEU A 12 -4.06 -12.01 9.15
CA LEU A 12 -5.02 -12.92 8.51
C LEU A 12 -5.59 -13.99 9.45
N LEU A 13 -5.13 -14.05 10.71
CA LEU A 13 -5.60 -15.02 11.70
C LEU A 13 -7.13 -15.02 11.86
N PRO A 14 -7.82 -13.86 11.95
CA PRO A 14 -9.29 -13.85 12.01
C PRO A 14 -9.96 -14.53 10.82
N LEU A 15 -9.39 -14.45 9.61
CA LEU A 15 -9.94 -15.14 8.44
C LEU A 15 -9.78 -16.66 8.54
N ILE A 16 -8.60 -17.14 8.98
CA ILE A 16 -8.35 -18.57 9.22
C ILE A 16 -9.38 -19.15 10.20
N GLU A 17 -9.75 -18.38 11.22
CA GLU A 17 -10.73 -18.81 12.21
C GLU A 17 -12.18 -18.74 11.72
N ILE A 18 -12.48 -17.94 10.70
CA ILE A 18 -13.80 -17.88 10.05
C ILE A 18 -13.96 -19.05 9.07
N VAL A 19 -13.01 -19.23 8.16
CA VAL A 19 -13.14 -20.18 7.03
C VAL A 19 -12.47 -21.54 7.29
N GLY A 20 -11.64 -21.64 8.33
CA GLY A 20 -10.82 -22.80 8.62
C GLY A 20 -9.51 -22.84 7.83
N MET A 21 -8.48 -23.42 8.44
CA MET A 21 -7.12 -23.50 7.87
C MET A 21 -7.08 -24.20 6.50
N LYS A 22 -7.92 -25.22 6.27
CA LYS A 22 -7.93 -25.98 5.01
C LYS A 22 -8.31 -25.10 3.82
N ASP A 23 -9.42 -24.38 3.92
CA ASP A 23 -9.93 -23.56 2.83
C ASP A 23 -9.07 -22.30 2.64
N PHE A 24 -8.56 -21.73 3.75
CA PHE A 24 -7.56 -20.66 3.71
C PHE A 24 -6.31 -21.07 2.91
N ARG A 25 -5.69 -22.21 3.25
CA ARG A 25 -4.48 -22.70 2.57
C ARG A 25 -4.74 -23.04 1.12
N LYS A 26 -5.89 -23.66 0.83
CA LYS A 26 -6.27 -23.94 -0.55
C LYS A 26 -6.31 -22.66 -1.39
N PHE A 27 -6.95 -21.59 -0.90
CA PHE A 27 -6.98 -20.32 -1.60
C PHE A 27 -5.59 -19.69 -1.72
N GLU A 28 -4.78 -19.73 -0.66
CA GLU A 28 -3.41 -19.22 -0.65
C GLU A 28 -2.58 -19.88 -1.76
N ASP A 29 -2.49 -21.21 -1.75
CA ASP A 29 -1.64 -22.00 -2.65
C ASP A 29 -2.14 -21.99 -4.11
N GLU A 30 -3.45 -22.08 -4.31
CA GLU A 30 -4.05 -22.23 -5.64
C GLU A 30 -4.32 -20.88 -6.33
N VAL A 31 -4.48 -19.79 -5.57
CA VAL A 31 -4.86 -18.47 -6.12
C VAL A 31 -3.84 -17.39 -5.77
N TYR A 32 -3.62 -17.10 -4.49
CA TYR A 32 -2.83 -15.94 -4.07
C TYR A 32 -1.35 -16.08 -4.45
N GLU A 33 -0.74 -17.24 -4.18
CA GLU A 33 0.67 -17.52 -4.50
C GLU A 33 0.93 -17.65 -6.00
N LYS A 34 -0.10 -17.88 -6.81
CA LYS A 34 0.01 -17.92 -8.29
C LYS A 34 0.04 -16.53 -8.92
N GLN A 35 -0.26 -15.48 -8.15
CA GLN A 35 -0.20 -14.11 -8.64
C GLN A 35 1.24 -13.62 -8.77
N SER A 36 1.48 -12.73 -9.72
CA SER A 36 2.73 -11.96 -9.78
C SER A 36 2.92 -11.09 -8.54
N SER A 37 4.17 -10.75 -8.23
CA SER A 37 4.48 -9.81 -7.13
C SER A 37 3.74 -8.47 -7.29
N ALA A 38 3.56 -7.99 -8.53
CA ALA A 38 2.83 -6.76 -8.80
C ALA A 38 1.34 -6.87 -8.45
N GLN A 39 0.71 -8.02 -8.74
CA GLN A 39 -0.70 -8.28 -8.40
C GLN A 39 -0.89 -8.39 -6.88
N GLN A 40 -0.05 -9.16 -6.20
CA GLN A 40 -0.11 -9.31 -4.74
C GLN A 40 0.03 -7.97 -4.01
N LYS A 41 0.88 -7.07 -4.52
CA LYS A 41 1.14 -5.74 -3.94
C LYS A 41 0.11 -4.68 -4.32
N ALA A 42 -0.77 -4.94 -5.29
CA ALA A 42 -1.70 -3.95 -5.82
C ALA A 42 -2.84 -3.61 -4.84
N LEU A 43 -3.20 -4.55 -3.95
CA LEU A 43 -4.33 -4.44 -3.03
C LEU A 43 -3.93 -4.92 -1.63
N PRO A 44 -4.61 -4.46 -0.56
CA PRO A 44 -4.41 -4.98 0.79
C PRO A 44 -4.59 -6.50 0.82
N VAL A 45 -3.71 -7.24 1.48
CA VAL A 45 -3.81 -8.71 1.50
C VAL A 45 -5.09 -9.19 2.19
N LEU A 46 -5.52 -8.51 3.26
CA LEU A 46 -6.83 -8.73 3.89
C LEU A 46 -7.97 -8.65 2.88
N TYR A 47 -8.01 -7.63 2.01
CA TYR A 47 -9.05 -7.49 0.98
C TYR A 47 -9.03 -8.66 -0.01
N GLN A 48 -7.84 -9.06 -0.46
CA GLN A 48 -7.69 -10.14 -1.43
C GLN A 48 -8.22 -11.48 -0.87
N PHE A 49 -7.91 -11.77 0.39
CA PHE A 49 -8.41 -12.99 1.06
C PHE A 49 -9.88 -12.90 1.41
N VAL A 50 -10.39 -11.77 1.91
CA VAL A 50 -11.82 -11.55 2.18
C VAL A 50 -12.66 -11.82 0.93
N MET A 51 -12.27 -11.19 -0.20
CA MET A 51 -12.99 -11.37 -1.46
C MET A 51 -12.82 -12.77 -2.05
N GLY A 52 -11.60 -13.33 -1.97
CA GLY A 52 -11.30 -14.65 -2.50
C GLY A 52 -11.97 -15.80 -1.77
N LEU A 53 -12.10 -15.68 -0.45
CA LEU A 53 -12.78 -16.63 0.42
C LEU A 53 -14.27 -16.32 0.62
N SER A 54 -14.77 -15.24 -0.01
CA SER A 54 -16.17 -14.78 0.12
C SER A 54 -16.62 -14.52 1.56
N VAL A 55 -15.72 -14.01 2.41
CA VAL A 55 -16.03 -13.64 3.80
C VAL A 55 -16.89 -12.39 3.80
N THR A 56 -18.01 -12.44 4.53
CA THR A 56 -18.96 -11.32 4.64
C THR A 56 -18.50 -10.26 5.66
N LYS A 57 -19.07 -9.06 5.56
CA LYS A 57 -18.81 -7.99 6.53
C LYS A 57 -19.26 -8.40 7.93
N GLU A 58 -20.39 -9.10 8.02
CA GLU A 58 -20.99 -9.58 9.25
C GLU A 58 -20.08 -10.58 9.96
N GLU A 59 -19.56 -11.58 9.23
CA GLU A 59 -18.62 -12.58 9.76
C GLU A 59 -17.32 -11.94 10.26
N LEU A 60 -16.73 -11.04 9.46
CA LEU A 60 -15.50 -10.36 9.85
C LEU A 60 -15.71 -9.46 11.06
N THR A 61 -16.84 -8.73 11.11
CA THR A 61 -17.20 -7.85 12.24
C THR A 61 -17.43 -8.65 13.51
N ALA A 62 -18.17 -9.77 13.43
CA ALA A 62 -18.44 -10.64 14.57
C ALA A 62 -17.13 -11.24 15.12
N LYS A 63 -16.24 -11.70 14.24
CA LYS A 63 -14.95 -12.22 14.67
C LYS A 63 -14.06 -11.13 15.27
N ASN A 64 -14.01 -9.96 14.64
CA ASN A 64 -13.22 -8.82 15.12
C ASN A 64 -13.73 -8.23 16.44
N ALA A 65 -15.01 -8.40 16.76
CA ALA A 65 -15.56 -8.03 18.06
C ALA A 65 -14.86 -8.76 19.21
N VAL A 66 -14.36 -9.98 18.97
CA VAL A 66 -13.61 -10.80 19.92
C VAL A 66 -12.10 -10.56 19.79
N SER A 67 -11.55 -10.62 18.57
CA SER A 67 -10.10 -10.59 18.36
C SER A 67 -9.47 -9.20 18.44
N LYS A 68 -10.28 -8.13 18.24
CA LYS A 68 -9.85 -6.72 18.21
C LYS A 68 -8.65 -6.47 17.29
N THR A 69 -8.56 -7.23 16.20
CA THR A 69 -7.42 -7.23 15.27
C THR A 69 -7.44 -6.02 14.34
N TYR A 70 -8.63 -5.61 13.90
CA TYR A 70 -8.83 -4.52 12.95
C TYR A 70 -9.57 -3.35 13.57
N SER A 71 -9.20 -2.15 13.17
CA SER A 71 -10.01 -0.95 13.39
C SER A 71 -11.34 -1.04 12.63
N GLN A 72 -12.39 -0.39 13.15
CA GLN A 72 -13.68 -0.33 12.46
C GLN A 72 -13.55 0.34 11.08
N LYS A 73 -12.73 1.40 11.00
CA LYS A 73 -12.37 2.07 9.74
C LYS A 73 -11.85 1.08 8.71
N THR A 74 -11.00 0.14 9.10
CA THR A 74 -10.45 -0.85 8.16
C THR A 74 -11.51 -1.81 7.66
N ILE A 75 -12.36 -2.34 8.55
CA ILE A 75 -13.49 -3.18 8.11
C ILE A 75 -14.38 -2.40 7.14
N ASP A 76 -14.73 -1.17 7.46
CA ASP A 76 -15.59 -0.35 6.60
C ASP A 76 -14.95 -0.07 5.23
N LEU A 77 -13.64 0.20 5.17
CA LEU A 77 -12.93 0.41 3.90
C LEU A 77 -12.80 -0.86 3.07
N ILE A 78 -12.57 -2.03 3.69
CA ILE A 78 -12.50 -3.31 2.97
C ILE A 78 -13.83 -3.61 2.24
N PHE A 79 -14.96 -3.24 2.85
CA PHE A 79 -16.30 -3.50 2.31
C PHE A 79 -16.97 -2.26 1.69
N CYS A 80 -16.26 -1.17 1.43
CA CYS A 80 -16.87 0.07 0.95
C CYS A 80 -17.31 0.05 -0.53
N GLY A 81 -16.91 -0.98 -1.30
CA GLY A 81 -17.22 -1.10 -2.73
C GLY A 81 -16.42 -0.18 -3.65
N ASP A 82 -15.72 0.82 -3.11
CA ASP A 82 -14.84 1.73 -3.84
C ASP A 82 -13.37 1.38 -3.59
N LYS A 83 -12.73 0.76 -4.58
CA LYS A 83 -11.32 0.34 -4.49
C LYS A 83 -10.37 1.52 -4.33
N ASP A 84 -10.63 2.66 -4.97
CA ASP A 84 -9.73 3.82 -4.89
C ASP A 84 -9.80 4.43 -3.49
N ASN A 85 -11.01 4.56 -2.93
CA ASN A 85 -11.19 4.99 -1.54
C ASN A 85 -10.55 4.00 -0.54
N MET A 86 -10.73 2.69 -0.75
CA MET A 86 -10.09 1.67 0.08
C MET A 86 -8.56 1.79 0.06
N ILE A 87 -7.95 1.87 -1.13
CA ILE A 87 -6.49 1.97 -1.26
C ILE A 87 -5.99 3.23 -0.54
N LYS A 88 -6.58 4.40 -0.80
CA LYS A 88 -6.20 5.65 -0.15
C LYS A 88 -6.37 5.60 1.36
N GLY A 89 -7.46 5.02 1.84
CA GLY A 89 -7.80 4.97 3.26
C GLY A 89 -6.96 3.98 4.06
N LEU A 90 -6.41 2.96 3.40
CA LEU A 90 -5.61 1.87 4.00
C LEU A 90 -4.12 1.93 3.66
N MET A 91 -3.67 2.85 2.80
CA MET A 91 -2.26 2.98 2.46
C MET A 91 -1.44 3.34 3.70
N SER A 92 -0.23 2.80 3.76
CA SER A 92 0.75 3.16 4.77
C SER A 92 1.07 4.67 4.68
N PRO A 93 1.35 5.35 5.80
CA PRO A 93 1.72 6.77 5.79
C PRO A 93 3.01 7.06 4.99
N TYR A 94 3.78 6.03 4.66
CA TYR A 94 5.01 6.11 3.88
C TYR A 94 4.80 5.92 2.37
N CYS A 95 3.55 5.85 1.92
CA CYS A 95 3.20 5.66 0.51
C CYS A 95 2.67 6.94 -0.13
N LEU A 96 2.97 7.08 -1.42
CA LEU A 96 2.32 8.04 -2.30
C LEU A 96 1.17 7.35 -3.04
N TYR A 97 -0.01 7.94 -3.05
CA TYR A 97 -1.09 7.49 -3.94
C TYR A 97 -0.95 8.19 -5.30
N ALA A 98 -0.52 7.44 -6.31
CA ALA A 98 -0.36 7.91 -7.69
C ALA A 98 -0.79 6.82 -8.67
N ASN A 99 -1.34 7.20 -9.83
CA ASN A 99 -1.77 6.26 -10.87
C ASN A 99 -2.68 5.12 -10.35
N LYS A 100 -3.60 5.47 -9.43
CA LYS A 100 -4.51 4.56 -8.74
C LYS A 100 -3.84 3.44 -7.93
N LYS A 101 -2.62 3.68 -7.45
CA LYS A 101 -1.82 2.71 -6.69
C LYS A 101 -1.21 3.39 -5.47
N ALA A 102 -1.10 2.65 -4.37
CA ALA A 102 -0.19 2.99 -3.28
C ALA A 102 1.25 2.61 -3.71
N MET A 103 2.15 3.58 -3.76
CA MET A 103 3.53 3.44 -4.22
C MET A 103 4.51 3.73 -3.09
N LEU A 104 5.49 2.85 -2.88
CA LEU A 104 6.62 3.13 -1.99
C LEU A 104 7.61 4.06 -2.70
N TYR A 105 8.51 4.68 -1.94
CA TYR A 105 9.49 5.62 -2.51
C TYR A 105 10.35 4.95 -3.61
N THR A 106 10.68 3.67 -3.43
CA THR A 106 11.41 2.88 -4.45
C THR A 106 10.63 2.67 -5.74
N ASP A 107 9.30 2.66 -5.68
CA ASP A 107 8.44 2.60 -6.86
C ASP A 107 8.36 3.98 -7.51
N VAL A 108 8.22 5.04 -6.71
CA VAL A 108 8.13 6.42 -7.19
C VAL A 108 9.42 6.83 -7.92
N LEU A 109 10.59 6.52 -7.36
CA LEU A 109 11.90 6.78 -8.00
C LEU A 109 12.08 6.04 -9.33
N LYS A 110 11.30 4.99 -9.59
CA LYS A 110 11.32 4.21 -10.84
C LYS A 110 10.22 4.60 -11.82
N MET A 111 9.38 5.57 -11.50
CA MET A 111 8.33 6.04 -12.40
C MET A 111 8.93 6.53 -13.71
N THR A 112 8.21 6.26 -14.79
CA THR A 112 8.47 6.83 -16.12
C THR A 112 7.91 8.24 -16.21
N GLU A 113 8.41 9.02 -17.17
CA GLU A 113 7.90 10.36 -17.47
C GLU A 113 6.38 10.36 -17.70
N THR A 114 5.87 9.36 -18.43
CA THR A 114 4.44 9.18 -18.69
C THR A 114 3.65 8.90 -17.42
N GLU A 115 4.17 8.08 -16.50
CA GLU A 115 3.51 7.83 -15.22
C GLU A 115 3.50 9.06 -14.30
N ILE A 116 4.52 9.92 -14.39
CA ILE A 116 4.54 11.19 -13.66
C ILE A 116 3.49 12.14 -14.23
N LYS A 117 3.42 12.27 -15.56
CA LYS A 117 2.40 13.11 -16.22
C LYS A 117 0.98 12.63 -15.93
N ASN A 118 0.75 11.33 -15.89
CA ASN A 118 -0.57 10.74 -15.64
C ASN A 118 -0.97 10.68 -14.17
N SER A 119 -0.08 11.02 -13.23
CA SER A 119 -0.41 10.99 -11.80
C SER A 119 -1.33 12.14 -11.40
N ASP A 120 -1.38 13.21 -12.20
CA ASP A 120 -2.03 14.49 -11.90
C ASP A 120 -1.57 15.12 -10.57
N LEU A 121 -0.37 14.76 -10.10
CA LEU A 121 0.21 15.30 -8.86
C LEU A 121 1.17 16.46 -9.17
N PRO A 122 1.10 17.57 -8.42
CA PRO A 122 2.07 18.65 -8.56
C PRO A 122 3.45 18.27 -8.02
N LEU A 123 4.48 18.95 -8.52
CA LEU A 123 5.86 18.79 -8.05
C LEU A 123 5.97 18.87 -6.51
N GLU A 124 5.26 19.81 -5.90
CA GLU A 124 5.23 20.02 -4.44
C GLU A 124 4.76 18.79 -3.67
N THR A 125 3.88 17.96 -4.25
CA THR A 125 3.45 16.71 -3.63
C THR A 125 4.58 15.68 -3.60
N TYR A 126 5.36 15.56 -4.68
CA TYR A 126 6.55 14.70 -4.70
C TYR A 126 7.62 15.19 -3.71
N GLN A 127 7.83 16.51 -3.64
CA GLN A 127 8.77 17.13 -2.69
C GLN A 127 8.37 16.88 -1.25
N THR A 128 7.10 17.11 -0.92
CA THR A 128 6.57 16.82 0.41
C THR A 128 6.73 15.34 0.75
N TYR A 129 6.39 14.46 -0.20
CA TYR A 129 6.49 13.02 -0.01
C TYR A 129 7.93 12.57 0.26
N PHE A 130 8.90 12.97 -0.58
CA PHE A 130 10.30 12.59 -0.36
C PHE A 130 10.91 13.26 0.87
N GLY A 131 10.47 14.46 1.25
CA GLY A 131 10.85 15.08 2.53
C GLY A 131 10.43 14.24 3.74
N MET A 132 9.20 13.70 3.73
CA MET A 132 8.75 12.80 4.81
C MET A 132 9.59 11.52 4.89
N ILE A 133 10.00 10.96 3.74
CA ILE A 133 10.86 9.76 3.69
C ILE A 133 12.28 10.08 4.14
N HIS A 134 12.78 11.26 3.78
CA HIS A 134 14.08 11.76 4.21
C HIS A 134 14.17 11.87 5.74
N ASP A 135 13.15 12.48 6.37
CA ASP A 135 13.07 12.58 7.83
C ASP A 135 13.11 11.22 8.52
N ILE A 136 12.53 10.19 7.89
CA ILE A 136 12.58 8.82 8.41
C ILE A 136 14.01 8.27 8.35
N PHE A 137 14.71 8.43 7.23
CA PHE A 137 16.08 7.92 7.10
C PHE A 137 17.04 8.61 8.04
N ILE A 138 16.90 9.92 8.25
CA ILE A 138 17.69 10.65 9.27
C ILE A 138 17.51 10.04 10.66
N ASN A 139 16.27 9.71 11.03
CA ASN A 139 15.96 9.29 12.39
C ASN A 139 16.21 7.80 12.67
N TYR A 140 16.19 6.96 11.63
CA TYR A 140 16.15 5.50 11.80
C TYR A 140 17.18 4.71 10.98
N ASP A 141 17.88 5.33 10.03
CA ASP A 141 18.86 4.67 9.16
C ASP A 141 20.25 5.31 9.26
N SER A 142 21.20 4.77 8.48
CA SER A 142 22.57 5.27 8.45
C SER A 142 22.70 6.56 7.65
N MET A 143 23.75 7.34 7.95
CA MET A 143 24.09 8.54 7.18
C MET A 143 24.33 8.21 5.70
N ASP A 144 25.01 7.10 5.41
CA ASP A 144 25.27 6.66 4.02
C ASP A 144 23.95 6.37 3.26
N THR A 145 22.99 5.71 3.93
CA THR A 145 21.67 5.43 3.35
C THR A 145 20.87 6.71 3.06
N THR A 146 20.98 7.70 3.95
CA THR A 146 20.32 9.00 3.79
C THR A 146 20.88 9.74 2.58
N VAL A 147 22.22 9.79 2.44
CA VAL A 147 22.89 10.44 1.31
C VAL A 147 22.53 9.77 -0.02
N GLU A 148 22.57 8.43 -0.09
CA GLU A 148 22.19 7.69 -1.31
C GLU A 148 20.73 7.98 -1.72
N PHE A 149 19.83 8.14 -0.75
CA PHE A 149 18.44 8.49 -1.03
C PHE A 149 18.29 9.93 -1.56
N GLU A 150 18.99 10.90 -0.97
CA GLU A 150 19.00 12.28 -1.43
C GLU A 150 19.48 12.38 -2.89
N GLU A 151 20.58 11.70 -3.22
CA GLU A 151 21.13 11.65 -4.58
C GLU A 151 20.09 11.14 -5.58
N LYS A 152 19.42 10.02 -5.26
CA LYS A 152 18.36 9.47 -6.12
C LYS A 152 17.16 10.41 -6.28
N CYS A 153 16.80 11.15 -5.24
CA CYS A 153 15.74 12.15 -5.34
C CYS A 153 16.14 13.30 -6.26
N GLN A 154 17.38 13.79 -6.15
CA GLN A 154 17.90 14.84 -7.04
C GLN A 154 17.93 14.37 -8.49
N GLU A 155 18.42 13.16 -8.75
CA GLU A 155 18.39 12.54 -10.09
C GLU A 155 16.97 12.44 -10.64
N PHE A 156 16.01 12.02 -9.82
CA PHE A 156 14.60 11.93 -10.19
C PHE A 156 14.04 13.30 -10.62
N TYR A 157 14.30 14.36 -9.85
CA TYR A 157 13.83 15.70 -10.20
C TYR A 157 14.49 16.26 -11.45
N GLN A 158 15.81 16.12 -11.59
CA GLN A 158 16.54 16.58 -12.76
C GLN A 158 16.07 15.86 -14.02
N LYS A 159 15.87 14.54 -13.94
CA LYS A 159 15.43 13.73 -15.08
C LYS A 159 14.03 14.12 -15.58
N TYR A 160 13.15 14.57 -14.69
CA TYR A 160 11.72 14.75 -14.98
C TYR A 160 11.21 16.19 -14.78
N GLU A 161 12.08 17.19 -14.75
CA GLU A 161 11.75 18.61 -14.50
C GLU A 161 10.57 19.14 -15.35
N GLY A 162 10.44 18.67 -16.59
CA GLY A 162 9.37 19.03 -17.53
C GLY A 162 8.12 18.16 -17.48
N ALA A 163 8.09 17.13 -16.63
CA ALA A 163 7.00 16.16 -16.54
C ALA A 163 6.00 16.46 -15.42
N PHE A 164 6.43 17.20 -14.40
CA PHE A 164 5.57 17.53 -13.26
C PHE A 164 4.51 18.57 -13.62
N LEU A 165 3.32 18.39 -13.05
CA LEU A 165 2.27 19.40 -13.12
C LEU A 165 2.75 20.65 -12.35
N ARG A 166 2.74 21.80 -13.04
CA ARG A 166 2.99 23.12 -12.45
C ARG A 166 1.62 23.78 -12.24
N ILE A 167 1.30 24.11 -10.99
CA ILE A 167 0.06 24.80 -10.60
C ILE A 167 0.37 26.28 -10.42
#